data_AF-A0A2I0DBE6-F1
#
_entry.id   AF-A0A2I0DBE6-F1
#
_cell.length_a   1.000
_cell.length_b   1.000
_cell.length_c   1.000
_cell.angle_alpha   90.00
_cell.angle_beta   90.00
_cell.angle_gamma   90.00
#
_symmetry.space_group_name_H-M   'P 1'
#
loop_
_entity.id
_entity.type
_entity.pdbx_description
1 polymer ?
#
loop_
_entity_poly.entity_id
_entity_poly.type
_entity_poly.pdbx_seq_one_letter_code
_entity_poly.pdbx_strand_id
1 'polypeptide(L)'
;MKKNSLVYCINPSQYEIFDERINKPIWHRKLEQGQETGSMVSQEMDEINFPKNPFEFFAPNNVGMLLSISQRYRKLARELYDEKINPKKNNHSLVETDMDKKKFLQEKSIIAADYIELIQISIVFAYTAIESFVNLSIPDDYKYEVKVKNKGITEIYDKVAIERWVSMGDKLSNILTDIYSTSKIESQKFWSNLKSLEKNRHNIIHQKSINRTEFYKEYFKESIFNQIDCVQSVMQFFYDAQSKEKKTNPLWPWAIGKEKKFPTTGFESENFEVIGNLYEGKKKTKKR
;
A
#
# COMPACT_ATOMS: atom_id res chain seq x y z
N MET A 1 21.72 6.34 9.59
CA MET A 1 22.47 5.15 9.14
C MET A 1 22.92 5.39 7.71
N LYS A 2 24.15 5.02 7.34
CA LYS A 2 24.58 5.02 5.93
C LYS A 2 23.79 3.93 5.21
N LYS A 3 23.02 4.29 4.19
CA LYS A 3 22.28 3.34 3.34
C LYS A 3 23.08 3.09 2.07
N ASN A 4 23.21 1.83 1.67
CA ASN A 4 23.84 1.48 0.40
C ASN A 4 22.79 1.64 -0.71
N SER A 5 23.21 2.18 -1.85
CA SER A 5 22.36 2.28 -3.03
C SER A 5 23.16 1.91 -4.27
N LEU A 6 22.48 1.26 -5.22
CA LEU A 6 23.00 1.05 -6.55
C LEU A 6 22.66 2.25 -7.43
N VAL A 7 23.65 2.82 -8.13
CA VAL A 7 23.36 3.71 -9.26
C VAL A 7 22.84 2.85 -10.40
N TYR A 8 21.52 2.83 -10.59
CA TYR A 8 20.85 1.93 -11.54
C TYR A 8 20.94 2.47 -12.97
N CYS A 9 20.72 3.77 -13.15
CA CYS A 9 20.84 4.45 -14.44
C CYS A 9 21.09 5.95 -14.24
N ILE A 10 21.31 6.68 -15.35
CA ILE A 10 21.60 8.13 -15.31
C ILE A 10 20.28 8.92 -15.30
N ASN A 11 19.31 8.49 -16.11
CA ASN A 11 18.03 9.18 -16.28
C ASN A 11 16.83 8.31 -15.88
N PRO A 12 15.74 8.89 -15.35
CA PRO A 12 14.53 8.14 -15.02
C PRO A 12 13.92 7.35 -16.18
N SER A 13 14.03 7.86 -17.42
CA SER A 13 13.53 7.19 -18.62
C SER A 13 14.16 5.82 -18.86
N GLN A 14 15.38 5.58 -18.36
CA GLN A 14 16.13 4.34 -18.52
C GLN A 14 15.79 3.27 -17.47
N TYR A 15 15.11 3.65 -16.38
CA TYR A 15 14.78 2.72 -15.29
C TYR A 15 13.66 1.76 -15.70
N GLU A 16 13.83 0.46 -15.46
CA GLU A 16 12.79 -0.54 -15.70
C GLU A 16 12.07 -0.90 -14.39
N ILE A 17 10.74 -0.78 -14.37
CA ILE A 17 9.95 -1.21 -13.22
C ILE A 17 9.86 -2.73 -13.26
N PHE A 18 10.72 -3.41 -12.50
CA PHE A 18 10.77 -4.87 -12.46
C PHE A 18 9.85 -5.49 -11.37
N ASP A 19 9.56 -4.75 -10.30
CA ASP A 19 8.67 -5.22 -9.22
C ASP A 19 8.04 -4.06 -8.45
N GLU A 20 6.70 -4.05 -8.37
CA GLU A 20 5.93 -2.97 -7.73
C GLU A 20 6.04 -2.93 -6.20
N ARG A 21 6.61 -3.99 -5.60
CA ARG A 21 6.78 -4.15 -4.16
C ARG A 21 8.08 -3.54 -3.64
N ILE A 22 8.96 -3.09 -4.53
CA ILE A 22 10.24 -2.48 -4.19
C ILE A 22 10.07 -0.96 -4.06
N ASN A 23 10.89 -0.30 -3.22
CA ASN A 23 10.88 1.16 -3.13
C ASN A 23 11.15 1.81 -4.48
N LYS A 24 10.53 2.97 -4.71
CA LYS A 24 10.86 3.81 -5.87
C LYS A 24 12.32 4.27 -5.75
N PRO A 25 13.09 4.30 -6.86
CA PRO A 25 14.42 4.87 -6.84
C PRO A 25 14.34 6.38 -6.61
N ILE A 26 15.44 6.96 -6.14
CA ILE A 26 15.59 8.41 -5.98
C ILE A 26 16.36 8.95 -7.18
N TRP A 27 15.83 10.01 -7.80
CA TRP A 27 16.50 10.74 -8.85
C TRP A 27 17.29 11.92 -8.26
N HIS A 28 18.61 11.78 -8.23
CA HIS A 28 19.52 12.84 -7.83
C HIS A 28 19.87 13.66 -9.06
N ARG A 29 19.70 14.98 -8.99
CA ARG A 29 19.99 15.88 -10.11
C ARG A 29 20.66 17.16 -9.65
N LYS A 30 21.59 17.67 -10.46
CA LYS A 30 22.24 18.97 -10.29
C LYS A 30 21.82 19.88 -11.44
N LEU A 31 21.35 21.07 -11.10
CA LEU A 31 20.97 22.10 -12.07
C LEU A 31 21.87 23.31 -11.89
N GLU A 32 22.58 23.70 -12.94
CA GLU A 32 23.37 24.93 -13.00
C GLU A 32 22.81 25.80 -14.13
N GLN A 33 22.41 27.04 -13.82
CA GLN A 33 21.78 27.97 -14.77
C GLN A 33 20.58 27.37 -15.55
N GLY A 34 19.85 26.45 -14.92
CA GLY A 34 18.68 25.77 -15.52
C GLY A 34 19.03 24.59 -16.44
N GLN A 35 20.31 24.28 -16.64
CA GLN A 35 20.76 23.08 -17.34
C GLN A 35 21.15 21.97 -16.35
N GLU A 36 20.82 20.72 -16.70
CA GLU A 36 21.19 19.56 -15.89
C GLU A 36 22.67 19.22 -16.11
N THR A 37 23.50 19.35 -15.08
CA THR A 37 24.94 19.09 -15.12
C THR A 37 25.33 17.80 -14.41
N GLY A 38 24.41 17.18 -13.67
CA GLY A 38 24.60 15.89 -13.02
C GLY A 38 23.27 15.17 -12.82
N SER A 39 23.25 13.86 -13.05
CA SER A 39 22.04 13.03 -12.96
C SER A 39 22.41 11.61 -12.56
N MET A 40 21.72 11.07 -11.55
CA MET A 40 21.78 9.64 -11.25
C MET A 40 20.47 9.16 -10.62
N VAL A 41 20.08 7.95 -10.97
CA VAL A 41 18.94 7.25 -10.37
C VAL A 41 19.50 6.20 -9.44
N SER A 42 19.32 6.38 -8.14
CA SER A 42 19.82 5.46 -7.12
C SER A 42 18.69 4.58 -6.58
N GLN A 43 18.89 3.26 -6.60
CA GLN A 43 18.01 2.30 -5.96
C GLN A 43 18.60 1.87 -4.61
N GLU A 44 17.85 2.07 -3.54
CA GLU A 44 18.26 1.66 -2.19
C GLU A 44 18.40 0.13 -2.10
N MET A 45 19.49 -0.32 -1.50
CA MET A 45 19.79 -1.72 -1.21
C MET A 45 19.77 -1.98 0.28
N ASP A 46 19.36 -3.20 0.63
CA ASP A 46 19.44 -3.75 1.98
C ASP A 46 20.19 -5.09 1.94
N GLU A 47 20.66 -5.54 3.11
CA GLU A 47 21.50 -6.72 3.22
C GLU A 47 21.12 -7.52 4.48
N ILE A 48 20.85 -8.81 4.31
CA ILE A 48 20.87 -9.77 5.43
C ILE A 48 22.27 -10.37 5.50
N ASN A 49 22.98 -10.09 6.58
CA ASN A 49 24.32 -10.59 6.78
C ASN A 49 24.30 -12.08 7.14
N PHE A 50 24.58 -12.92 6.15
CA PHE A 50 24.98 -14.31 6.36
C PHE A 50 26.51 -14.41 6.29
N PRO A 51 27.20 -15.07 7.25
CA PRO A 51 28.65 -14.97 7.44
C PRO A 51 29.55 -15.19 6.22
N LYS A 52 29.08 -15.91 5.19
CA LYS A 52 29.85 -16.22 3.97
C LYS A 52 29.15 -15.79 2.68
N ASN A 53 27.87 -15.41 2.74
CA ASN A 53 27.05 -15.17 1.56
C ASN A 53 25.93 -14.19 1.90
N PRO A 54 26.25 -12.90 2.10
CA PRO A 54 25.24 -11.89 2.42
C PRO A 54 24.14 -11.90 1.36
N PHE A 55 22.89 -11.83 1.80
CA PHE A 55 21.75 -11.73 0.90
C PHE A 55 21.44 -10.26 0.68
N GLU A 56 21.89 -9.73 -0.45
CA GLU A 56 21.69 -8.35 -0.88
C GLU A 56 20.47 -8.25 -1.80
N PHE A 57 19.62 -7.26 -1.58
CA PHE A 57 18.39 -7.05 -2.33
C PHE A 57 18.00 -5.58 -2.34
N PHE A 58 17.08 -5.18 -3.22
CA PHE A 58 16.55 -3.82 -3.19
C PHE A 58 15.52 -3.66 -2.08
N ALA A 59 15.58 -2.53 -1.38
CA ALA A 59 14.75 -2.30 -0.21
C ALA A 59 13.25 -2.36 -0.56
N PRO A 60 12.44 -3.18 0.15
CA PRO A 60 11.02 -3.33 -0.12
C PRO A 60 10.24 -2.08 0.32
N ASN A 61 9.11 -1.86 -0.34
CA ASN A 61 8.11 -0.90 0.06
C ASN A 61 6.99 -1.60 0.82
N ASN A 62 6.81 -1.27 2.10
CA ASN A 62 5.82 -1.96 2.93
C ASN A 62 4.38 -1.78 2.39
N VAL A 63 4.01 -0.59 1.93
CA VAL A 63 2.68 -0.35 1.33
C VAL A 63 2.50 -1.22 0.08
N GLY A 64 3.50 -1.27 -0.79
CA GLY A 64 3.50 -2.09 -2.01
C GLY A 64 3.39 -3.59 -1.71
N MET A 65 4.12 -4.08 -0.69
CA MET A 65 4.02 -5.45 -0.22
C MET A 65 2.60 -5.80 0.26
N LEU A 66 2.01 -4.95 1.12
CA LEU A 66 0.67 -5.16 1.66
C LEU A 66 -0.40 -5.13 0.55
N LEU A 67 -0.30 -4.20 -0.41
CA LEU A 67 -1.17 -4.16 -1.58
C LEU A 67 -1.04 -5.41 -2.44
N SER A 68 0.19 -5.87 -2.70
CA SER A 68 0.44 -7.07 -3.50
C SER A 68 -0.18 -8.32 -2.86
N ILE A 69 -0.09 -8.44 -1.52
CA ILE A 69 -0.78 -9.50 -0.77
C ILE A 69 -2.28 -9.38 -0.99
N SER A 70 -2.87 -8.22 -0.71
CA SER A 70 -4.31 -8.01 -0.88
C SER A 70 -4.80 -8.39 -2.28
N GLN A 71 -4.12 -7.90 -3.31
CA GLN A 71 -4.51 -8.11 -4.71
C GLN A 71 -4.36 -9.56 -5.16
N ARG A 72 -3.33 -10.26 -4.67
CA ARG A 72 -3.17 -11.70 -4.91
C ARG A 72 -4.35 -12.50 -4.37
N TYR A 73 -4.71 -12.29 -3.11
CA TYR A 73 -5.80 -13.03 -2.48
C TYR A 73 -7.17 -12.62 -3.01
N ARG A 74 -7.37 -11.34 -3.35
CA ARG A 74 -8.53 -10.87 -4.10
C ARG A 74 -8.69 -11.59 -5.43
N LYS A 75 -7.61 -11.74 -6.21
CA LYS A 75 -7.63 -12.45 -7.51
C LYS A 75 -8.03 -13.91 -7.34
N LEU A 76 -7.44 -14.61 -6.38
CA LEU A 76 -7.81 -16.00 -6.06
C LEU A 76 -9.27 -16.11 -5.62
N ALA A 77 -9.74 -15.18 -4.78
CA ALA A 77 -11.14 -15.14 -4.36
C ALA A 77 -12.09 -14.90 -5.54
N ARG A 78 -11.72 -14.02 -6.47
CA ARG A 78 -12.49 -13.75 -7.70
C ARG A 78 -12.60 -14.99 -8.56
N GLU A 79 -11.48 -15.67 -8.81
CA GLU A 79 -11.43 -16.89 -9.60
C GLU A 79 -12.30 -17.99 -8.97
N LEU A 80 -12.17 -18.22 -7.66
CA LEU A 80 -12.99 -19.19 -6.93
C LEU A 80 -14.49 -18.83 -6.96
N TYR A 81 -14.82 -17.54 -6.80
CA TYR A 81 -16.20 -17.07 -6.88
C TYR A 81 -16.79 -17.35 -8.27
N ASP A 82 -16.09 -16.91 -9.32
CA ASP A 82 -16.56 -17.03 -10.69
C ASP A 82 -16.67 -18.48 -11.16
N GLU A 83 -15.82 -19.37 -10.65
CA GLU A 83 -15.83 -20.78 -11.01
C GLU A 83 -16.86 -21.58 -10.20
N LYS A 84 -16.91 -21.42 -8.87
CA LYS A 84 -17.62 -22.35 -7.98
C LYS A 84 -18.82 -21.79 -7.22
N ILE A 85 -18.96 -20.46 -7.12
CA ILE A 85 -19.93 -19.80 -6.22
C ILE A 85 -20.95 -18.95 -7.00
N ASN A 86 -20.58 -18.46 -8.18
CA ASN A 86 -21.46 -17.58 -8.95
C ASN A 86 -22.77 -18.32 -9.32
N PRO A 87 -23.94 -17.89 -8.81
CA PRO A 87 -25.21 -18.60 -9.00
C PRO A 87 -25.70 -18.54 -10.46
N LYS A 88 -25.13 -17.65 -11.29
CA LYS A 88 -25.42 -17.63 -12.73
C LYS A 88 -24.75 -18.79 -13.48
N LYS A 89 -23.72 -19.39 -12.90
CA LYS A 89 -22.92 -20.47 -13.50
C LYS A 89 -23.08 -21.80 -12.79
N ASN A 90 -23.42 -21.77 -11.50
CA ASN A 90 -23.46 -22.95 -10.65
C ASN A 90 -24.83 -23.10 -10.00
N ASN A 91 -25.37 -24.33 -10.02
CA ASN A 91 -26.52 -24.66 -9.20
C ASN A 91 -26.07 -24.96 -7.76
N HIS A 92 -26.76 -24.37 -6.79
CA HIS A 92 -26.51 -24.53 -5.35
C HIS A 92 -27.69 -25.16 -4.61
N SER A 93 -28.72 -25.61 -5.33
CA SER A 93 -29.90 -26.23 -4.77
C SER A 93 -29.55 -27.61 -4.18
N LEU A 94 -29.75 -27.76 -2.87
CA LEU A 94 -29.65 -29.03 -2.16
C LEU A 94 -30.74 -30.03 -2.58
N VAL A 95 -31.84 -29.53 -3.15
CA VAL A 95 -32.98 -30.36 -3.54
C VAL A 95 -32.76 -30.96 -4.94
N GLU A 96 -32.10 -30.22 -5.82
CA GLU A 96 -31.91 -30.59 -7.23
C GLU A 96 -30.59 -31.35 -7.48
N THR A 97 -29.79 -31.60 -6.44
CA THR A 97 -28.53 -32.34 -6.60
C THR A 97 -28.74 -33.85 -6.61
N ASP A 98 -28.12 -34.52 -7.58
CA ASP A 98 -28.06 -35.99 -7.64
C ASP A 98 -27.01 -36.58 -6.67
N MET A 99 -26.23 -35.72 -5.99
CA MET A 99 -25.23 -36.13 -5.02
C MET A 99 -25.85 -36.51 -3.67
N ASP A 100 -25.13 -37.34 -2.91
CA ASP A 100 -25.43 -37.50 -1.49
C ASP A 100 -25.44 -36.12 -0.79
N LYS A 101 -26.55 -35.79 -0.15
CA LYS A 101 -26.79 -34.45 0.43
C LYS A 101 -25.75 -34.06 1.47
N LYS A 102 -25.24 -35.02 2.24
CA LYS A 102 -24.19 -34.77 3.23
C LYS A 102 -22.88 -34.42 2.54
N LYS A 103 -22.47 -35.18 1.52
CA LYS A 103 -21.28 -34.86 0.71
C LYS A 103 -21.40 -33.52 0.00
N PHE A 104 -22.56 -33.22 -0.59
CA PHE A 104 -22.82 -31.93 -1.22
C PHE A 104 -22.62 -30.76 -0.25
N LEU A 105 -23.19 -30.85 0.96
CA LEU A 105 -23.01 -29.81 1.99
C LEU A 105 -21.56 -29.69 2.46
N GLN A 106 -20.83 -30.81 2.57
CA GLN A 106 -19.40 -30.79 2.91
C GLN A 106 -18.58 -30.06 1.85
N GLU A 107 -18.80 -30.35 0.57
CA GLU A 107 -18.10 -29.66 -0.52
C GLU A 107 -18.42 -28.16 -0.55
N LYS A 108 -19.69 -27.78 -0.40
CA LYS A 108 -20.07 -26.35 -0.32
C LYS A 108 -19.47 -25.66 0.90
N SER A 109 -19.34 -26.35 2.03
CA SER A 109 -18.72 -25.80 3.23
C SER A 109 -17.24 -25.51 3.04
N ILE A 110 -16.50 -26.42 2.38
CA ILE A 110 -15.08 -26.23 2.07
C ILE A 110 -14.91 -25.02 1.14
N ILE A 111 -15.67 -24.97 0.03
CA ILE A 111 -15.63 -23.84 -0.91
C ILE A 111 -15.93 -22.51 -0.20
N ALA A 112 -16.93 -22.49 0.68
CA ALA A 112 -17.29 -21.29 1.42
C ALA A 112 -16.18 -20.87 2.41
N ALA A 113 -15.56 -21.82 3.11
CA ALA A 113 -14.46 -21.55 4.04
C ALA A 113 -13.24 -20.98 3.30
N ASP A 114 -12.82 -21.64 2.21
CA ASP A 114 -11.70 -21.18 1.37
C ASP A 114 -11.96 -19.75 0.85
N TYR A 115 -13.16 -19.50 0.32
CA TYR A 115 -13.51 -18.18 -0.18
C TYR A 115 -13.51 -17.10 0.91
N ILE A 116 -14.09 -17.40 2.08
CA ILE A 116 -14.10 -16.49 3.22
C ILE A 116 -12.68 -16.14 3.65
N GLU A 117 -11.79 -17.13 3.74
CA GLU A 117 -10.38 -16.93 4.11
C GLU A 117 -9.69 -15.97 3.12
N LEU A 118 -9.81 -16.24 1.82
CA LEU A 118 -9.22 -15.39 0.77
C LEU A 118 -9.72 -13.94 0.86
N ILE A 119 -11.02 -13.73 1.08
CA ILE A 119 -11.61 -12.39 1.24
C ILE A 119 -11.11 -11.71 2.52
N GLN A 120 -11.07 -12.42 3.65
CA GLN A 120 -10.59 -11.84 4.92
C GLN A 120 -9.14 -11.41 4.83
N ILE A 121 -8.27 -12.24 4.25
CA ILE A 121 -6.86 -11.88 4.00
C ILE A 121 -6.81 -10.61 3.16
N SER A 122 -7.55 -10.57 2.05
CA SER A 122 -7.56 -9.40 1.18
C SER A 122 -8.02 -8.12 1.89
N ILE A 123 -9.10 -8.17 2.66
CA ILE A 123 -9.63 -7.02 3.41
C ILE A 123 -8.62 -6.50 4.43
N VAL A 124 -8.03 -7.39 5.22
CA VAL A 124 -7.06 -7.00 6.26
C VAL A 124 -5.87 -6.32 5.62
N PHE A 125 -5.27 -6.93 4.60
CA PHE A 125 -4.09 -6.36 3.95
C PHE A 125 -4.39 -5.09 3.15
N ALA A 126 -5.55 -4.97 2.52
CA ALA A 126 -5.99 -3.73 1.86
C ALA A 126 -6.08 -2.57 2.87
N TYR A 127 -6.74 -2.81 4.01
CA TYR A 127 -6.90 -1.78 5.03
C TYR A 127 -5.57 -1.43 5.72
N THR A 128 -4.73 -2.43 6.02
CA THR A 128 -3.38 -2.18 6.57
C THR A 128 -2.48 -1.41 5.58
N ALA A 129 -2.64 -1.64 4.27
CA ALA A 129 -1.92 -0.88 3.26
C ALA A 129 -2.32 0.60 3.25
N ILE A 130 -3.62 0.92 3.28
CA ILE A 130 -4.05 2.32 3.33
C ILE A 130 -3.65 2.99 4.66
N GLU A 131 -3.70 2.25 5.76
CA GLU A 131 -3.26 2.75 7.07
C GLU A 131 -1.77 3.11 7.09
N SER A 132 -0.95 2.22 6.55
CA SER A 132 0.49 2.45 6.39
C SER A 132 0.76 3.64 5.47
N PHE A 133 0.06 3.71 4.33
CA PHE A 133 0.18 4.82 3.39
C PHE A 133 -0.15 6.16 4.04
N VAL A 134 -1.26 6.24 4.78
CA VAL A 134 -1.69 7.46 5.45
C VAL A 134 -0.64 7.93 6.46
N ASN A 135 -0.16 7.04 7.34
CA ASN A 135 0.85 7.39 8.33
C ASN A 135 2.17 7.86 7.68
N LEU A 136 2.63 7.16 6.63
CA LEU A 136 3.83 7.55 5.87
C LEU A 136 3.66 8.85 5.07
N SER A 137 2.42 9.28 4.83
CA SER A 137 2.11 10.50 4.08
C SER A 137 2.10 11.75 4.95
N ILE A 138 2.08 11.60 6.28
CA ILE A 138 2.08 12.73 7.22
C ILE A 138 3.53 13.15 7.51
N PRO A 139 3.92 14.41 7.21
CA PRO A 139 5.23 14.95 7.58
C PRO A 139 5.47 14.93 9.09
N ASP A 140 6.73 14.77 9.50
CA ASP A 140 7.10 14.70 10.93
C ASP A 140 6.82 16.00 11.69
N ASP A 141 6.84 17.14 10.99
CA ASP A 141 6.60 18.47 11.52
C ASP A 141 5.13 18.93 11.42
N TYR A 142 4.25 18.11 10.83
CA TYR A 142 2.84 18.44 10.70
C TYR A 142 2.13 18.46 12.06
N LYS A 143 1.24 19.43 12.25
CA LYS A 143 0.44 19.61 13.46
C LYS A 143 -1.04 19.68 13.10
N TYR A 144 -1.86 18.90 13.80
CA TYR A 144 -3.31 18.89 13.61
C TYR A 144 -4.02 19.55 14.79
N GLU A 145 -4.82 20.58 14.53
CA GLU A 145 -5.55 21.31 15.56
C GLU A 145 -7.01 20.87 15.64
N VAL A 146 -7.46 20.48 16.83
CA VAL A 146 -8.84 20.07 17.10
C VAL A 146 -9.47 21.02 18.12
N LYS A 147 -10.53 21.71 17.71
CA LYS A 147 -11.31 22.59 18.60
C LYS A 147 -12.31 21.76 19.41
N VAL A 148 -12.06 21.61 20.70
CA VAL A 148 -12.95 20.88 21.62
C VAL A 148 -14.04 21.83 22.12
N LYS A 149 -15.16 21.86 21.39
CA LYS A 149 -16.28 22.79 21.63
C LYS A 149 -16.79 22.76 23.09
N ASN A 150 -16.77 21.61 23.75
CA ASN A 150 -17.30 21.45 25.10
C ASN A 150 -16.36 21.97 26.21
N LYS A 151 -15.09 22.24 25.89
CA LYS A 151 -14.08 22.68 26.87
C LYS A 151 -13.47 24.04 26.54
N GLY A 152 -13.77 24.62 25.38
CA GLY A 152 -13.18 25.89 24.94
C GLY A 152 -11.66 25.82 24.69
N ILE A 153 -11.10 24.62 24.59
CA ILE A 153 -9.67 24.38 24.37
C ILE A 153 -9.41 23.90 22.94
N THR A 154 -8.23 24.24 22.42
CA THR A 154 -7.67 23.66 21.19
C THR A 154 -6.64 22.63 21.58
N GLU A 155 -6.83 21.39 21.13
CA GLU A 155 -5.83 20.34 21.24
C GLU A 155 -4.96 20.36 19.99
N ILE A 156 -3.64 20.22 20.16
CA ILE A 156 -2.67 20.15 19.06
C ILE A 156 -2.06 18.75 19.08
N TYR A 157 -2.24 18.01 18.00
CA TYR A 157 -1.68 16.68 17.84
C TYR A 157 -0.45 16.75 16.93
N ASP A 158 0.67 16.24 17.42
CA ASP A 158 1.86 15.94 16.62
C ASP A 158 1.65 14.63 15.83
N LYS A 159 2.62 14.26 14.99
CA LYS A 159 2.54 13.04 14.17
C LYS A 159 2.24 11.79 15.00
N VAL A 160 2.89 11.61 16.15
CA VAL A 160 2.70 10.42 17.01
C VAL A 160 1.28 10.38 17.57
N ALA A 161 0.75 11.53 18.01
CA ALA A 161 -0.62 11.63 18.49
C ALA A 161 -1.63 11.41 17.34
N ILE A 162 -1.38 11.96 16.15
CA ILE A 162 -2.22 11.73 14.97
C ILE A 162 -2.26 10.24 14.64
N GLU A 163 -1.11 9.59 14.54
CA GLU A 163 -1.01 8.17 14.20
C GLU A 163 -1.82 7.28 15.15
N ARG A 164 -1.84 7.62 16.45
CA ARG A 164 -2.46 6.81 17.50
C ARG A 164 -3.94 7.12 17.77
N TRP A 165 -4.34 8.39 17.70
CA TRP A 165 -5.63 8.82 18.25
C TRP A 165 -6.61 9.35 17.20
N VAL A 166 -6.14 9.73 16.02
CA VAL A 166 -7.01 10.24 14.95
C VAL A 166 -7.54 9.10 14.11
N SER A 167 -8.83 9.14 13.79
CA SER A 167 -9.48 8.11 12.99
C SER A 167 -8.93 8.06 11.57
N MET A 168 -8.98 6.90 10.91
CA MET A 168 -8.58 6.77 9.50
C MET A 168 -9.36 7.73 8.60
N GLY A 169 -10.66 7.88 8.88
CA GLY A 169 -11.54 8.82 8.19
C GLY A 169 -11.02 10.25 8.26
N ASP A 170 -10.72 10.75 9.46
CA ASP A 170 -10.25 12.13 9.66
C ASP A 170 -8.85 12.36 9.09
N LYS A 171 -7.95 11.36 9.22
CA LYS A 171 -6.64 11.41 8.59
C LYS A 171 -6.77 11.62 7.08
N LEU A 172 -7.69 10.91 6.43
CA LEU A 172 -7.92 11.04 5.00
C LEU A 172 -8.68 12.31 4.61
N SER A 173 -9.75 12.67 5.32
CA SER A 173 -10.67 13.74 4.92
C SER A 173 -10.24 15.14 5.34
N ASN A 174 -9.44 15.24 6.41
CA ASN A 174 -9.03 16.51 6.99
C ASN A 174 -7.51 16.71 6.91
N ILE A 175 -6.73 15.70 7.28
CA ILE A 175 -5.26 15.85 7.39
C ILE A 175 -4.58 15.75 6.02
N LEU A 176 -4.77 14.64 5.29
CA LEU A 176 -4.11 14.46 3.99
C LEU A 176 -4.66 15.44 2.95
N THR A 177 -5.95 15.77 3.00
CA THR A 177 -6.56 16.77 2.11
C THR A 177 -5.96 18.16 2.34
N ASP A 178 -5.63 18.52 3.58
CA ASP A 178 -4.91 19.74 3.94
C ASP A 178 -3.44 19.70 3.47
N ILE A 179 -2.70 18.64 3.84
CA ILE A 179 -1.28 18.46 3.46
C ILE A 179 -1.08 18.52 1.95
N TYR A 180 -1.96 17.89 1.18
CA TYR A 180 -1.85 17.79 -0.28
C TYR A 180 -2.78 18.74 -1.04
N SER A 181 -3.45 19.66 -0.35
CA SER A 181 -4.35 20.67 -0.94
C SER A 181 -5.35 20.07 -1.95
N THR A 182 -5.97 18.95 -1.59
CA THR A 182 -6.88 18.23 -2.48
C THR A 182 -8.32 18.72 -2.36
N SER A 183 -9.17 18.33 -3.32
CA SER A 183 -10.62 18.44 -3.11
C SER A 183 -11.10 17.52 -1.98
N LYS A 184 -12.36 17.66 -1.56
CA LYS A 184 -12.94 16.79 -0.54
C LYS A 184 -12.93 15.34 -1.01
N ILE A 185 -12.23 14.47 -0.27
CA ILE A 185 -12.19 13.03 -0.58
C ILE A 185 -13.55 12.35 -0.38
N GLU A 186 -14.38 12.90 0.50
CA GLU A 186 -15.69 12.34 0.83
C GLU A 186 -16.69 12.40 -0.33
N SER A 187 -16.48 13.30 -1.30
CA SER A 187 -17.31 13.39 -2.50
C SER A 187 -16.90 12.39 -3.59
N GLN A 188 -15.80 11.65 -3.38
CA GLN A 188 -15.29 10.70 -4.36
C GLN A 188 -16.11 9.40 -4.35
N LYS A 189 -16.30 8.80 -5.52
CA LYS A 189 -17.09 7.56 -5.69
C LYS A 189 -16.58 6.39 -4.85
N PHE A 190 -15.28 6.34 -4.56
CA PHE A 190 -14.65 5.28 -3.77
C PHE A 190 -14.85 5.43 -2.25
N TRP A 191 -15.37 6.56 -1.76
CA TRP A 191 -15.47 6.83 -0.32
C TRP A 191 -16.38 5.85 0.42
N SER A 192 -17.55 5.53 -0.15
CA SER A 192 -18.48 4.56 0.44
C SER A 192 -17.88 3.14 0.49
N ASN A 193 -17.09 2.77 -0.52
CA ASN A 193 -16.35 1.52 -0.57
C ASN A 193 -15.28 1.46 0.55
N LEU A 194 -14.55 2.56 0.76
CA LEU A 194 -13.57 2.65 1.84
C LEU A 194 -14.22 2.51 3.23
N LYS A 195 -15.37 3.16 3.46
CA LYS A 195 -16.12 3.00 4.72
C LYS A 195 -16.61 1.58 4.93
N SER A 196 -17.00 0.90 3.84
CA SER A 196 -17.41 -0.51 3.90
C SER A 196 -16.22 -1.43 4.18
N LEU A 197 -15.05 -1.17 3.57
CA LEU A 197 -13.81 -1.88 3.84
C LEU A 197 -13.39 -1.73 5.31
N GLU A 198 -13.43 -0.51 5.85
CA GLU A 198 -13.16 -0.20 7.25
C GLU A 198 -14.07 -1.02 8.19
N LYS A 199 -15.37 -1.02 7.92
CA LYS A 199 -16.36 -1.80 8.66
C LYS A 199 -16.05 -3.30 8.60
N ASN A 200 -15.72 -3.82 7.43
CA ASN A 200 -15.42 -5.25 7.27
C ASN A 200 -14.14 -5.63 8.02
N ARG A 201 -13.08 -4.82 7.94
CA ARG A 201 -11.86 -5.03 8.72
C ARG A 201 -12.15 -5.01 10.22
N HIS A 202 -12.95 -4.05 10.69
CA HIS A 202 -13.35 -3.98 12.10
C HIS A 202 -14.06 -5.26 12.55
N ASN A 203 -14.98 -5.77 11.74
CA ASN A 203 -15.70 -7.01 12.04
C ASN A 203 -14.78 -8.24 12.12
N ILE A 204 -13.74 -8.31 11.28
CA ILE A 204 -12.75 -9.39 11.29
C ILE A 204 -11.91 -9.34 12.57
N ILE A 205 -11.37 -8.17 12.93
CA ILE A 205 -10.39 -8.04 14.03
C ILE A 205 -11.06 -7.99 15.41
N HIS A 206 -12.24 -7.40 15.51
CA HIS A 206 -12.94 -7.16 16.77
C HIS A 206 -14.22 -7.98 16.86
N GLN A 207 -14.21 -9.22 16.38
CA GLN A 207 -15.39 -10.08 16.41
C GLN A 207 -15.86 -10.30 17.87
N LYS A 208 -16.92 -9.56 18.27
CA LYS A 208 -17.44 -9.56 19.65
C LYS A 208 -18.34 -10.76 19.97
N SER A 209 -18.83 -11.47 18.96
CA SER A 209 -19.62 -12.69 19.16
C SER A 209 -19.34 -13.73 18.07
N ILE A 210 -19.07 -14.96 18.49
CA ILE A 210 -18.83 -16.12 17.61
C ILE A 210 -20.13 -16.62 16.96
N ASN A 211 -21.29 -16.30 17.54
CA ASN A 211 -22.57 -16.91 17.21
C ASN A 211 -23.32 -16.30 16.00
N ARG A 212 -22.68 -15.46 15.18
CA ARG A 212 -23.35 -14.79 14.06
C ARG A 212 -22.51 -14.90 12.78
N THR A 213 -22.88 -15.82 11.90
CA THR A 213 -22.31 -15.97 10.54
C THR A 213 -22.85 -14.91 9.56
N GLU A 214 -23.79 -14.07 9.98
CA GLU A 214 -24.48 -13.10 9.13
C GLU A 214 -23.54 -12.12 8.45
N PHE A 215 -22.43 -11.75 9.10
CA PHE A 215 -21.47 -10.82 8.50
C PHE A 215 -20.72 -11.42 7.30
N TYR A 216 -20.57 -12.74 7.24
CA TYR A 216 -19.96 -13.41 6.08
C TYR A 216 -20.79 -13.25 4.82
N LYS A 217 -22.12 -13.04 4.92
CA LYS A 217 -22.98 -12.86 3.75
C LYS A 217 -22.58 -11.65 2.90
N GLU A 218 -21.99 -10.61 3.52
CA GLU A 218 -21.47 -9.46 2.79
C GLU A 218 -20.35 -9.86 1.83
N TYR A 219 -19.54 -10.87 2.18
CA TYR A 219 -18.40 -11.31 1.37
C TYR A 219 -18.84 -11.97 0.06
N PHE A 220 -20.06 -12.48 -0.02
CA PHE A 220 -20.61 -13.12 -1.21
C PHE A 220 -21.26 -12.12 -2.19
N LYS A 221 -21.32 -10.83 -1.85
CA LYS A 221 -21.76 -9.78 -2.78
C LYS A 221 -20.61 -9.37 -3.69
N GLU A 222 -20.88 -9.15 -4.97
CA GLU A 222 -19.85 -8.67 -5.91
C GLU A 222 -19.21 -7.33 -5.50
N SER A 223 -19.92 -6.50 -4.72
CA SER A 223 -19.40 -5.25 -4.18
C SER A 223 -18.16 -5.42 -3.30
N ILE A 224 -17.94 -6.60 -2.70
CA ILE A 224 -16.78 -6.84 -1.83
C ILE A 224 -15.45 -6.56 -2.55
N PHE A 225 -15.39 -6.89 -3.84
CA PHE A 225 -14.19 -6.67 -4.63
C PHE A 225 -13.93 -5.19 -4.90
N ASN A 226 -15.00 -4.41 -5.13
CA ASN A 226 -14.91 -2.95 -5.26
C ASN A 226 -14.51 -2.29 -3.93
N GLN A 227 -14.92 -2.85 -2.80
CA GLN A 227 -14.50 -2.42 -1.47
C GLN A 227 -13.02 -2.66 -1.23
N ILE A 228 -12.48 -3.80 -1.68
CA ILE A 228 -11.04 -4.10 -1.61
C ILE A 228 -10.23 -3.18 -2.54
N ASP A 229 -10.68 -3.01 -3.78
CA ASP A 229 -9.94 -2.27 -4.81
C ASP A 229 -9.91 -0.76 -4.57
N CYS A 230 -10.84 -0.23 -3.77
CA CYS A 230 -10.95 1.20 -3.53
C CYS A 230 -9.67 1.81 -2.95
N VAL A 231 -8.83 1.02 -2.28
CA VAL A 231 -7.56 1.47 -1.70
C VAL A 231 -6.64 2.05 -2.76
N GLN A 232 -6.55 1.40 -3.93
CA GLN A 232 -5.73 1.93 -5.04
C GLN A 232 -6.30 3.27 -5.53
N SER A 233 -7.63 3.41 -5.59
CA SER A 233 -8.26 4.68 -5.99
C SER A 233 -8.02 5.81 -4.99
N VAL A 234 -8.06 5.52 -3.69
CA VAL A 234 -7.74 6.48 -2.62
C VAL A 234 -6.31 6.98 -2.76
N MET A 235 -5.36 6.05 -2.94
CA MET A 235 -3.96 6.42 -3.09
C MET A 235 -3.70 7.20 -4.40
N GLN A 236 -4.35 6.81 -5.51
CA GLN A 236 -4.27 7.52 -6.78
C GLN A 236 -4.80 8.95 -6.67
N PHE A 237 -5.88 9.17 -5.92
CA PHE A 237 -6.44 10.51 -5.69
C PHE A 237 -5.40 11.48 -5.09
N PHE A 238 -4.65 11.05 -4.06
CA PHE A 238 -3.59 11.88 -3.47
C PHE A 238 -2.38 12.01 -4.38
N TYR A 239 -2.04 10.95 -5.12
CA TYR A 239 -0.96 10.99 -6.11
C TYR A 239 -1.20 12.01 -7.21
N ASP A 240 -2.41 12.03 -7.77
CA ASP A 240 -2.77 12.97 -8.83
C ASP A 240 -2.72 14.42 -8.33
N ALA A 241 -3.13 14.66 -7.08
CA ALA A 241 -3.02 15.98 -6.46
C ALA A 241 -1.55 16.40 -6.28
N GLN A 242 -0.71 15.54 -5.69
CA GLN A 242 0.70 15.84 -5.43
C GLN A 242 1.51 16.03 -6.72
N SER A 243 1.19 15.29 -7.77
CA SER A 243 1.93 15.36 -9.04
C SER A 243 1.89 16.74 -9.69
N LYS A 244 0.86 17.54 -9.39
CA LYS A 244 0.75 18.94 -9.84
C LYS A 244 1.80 19.83 -9.18
N GLU A 245 2.29 19.47 -8.00
CA GLU A 245 3.28 20.24 -7.23
C GLU A 245 4.73 19.79 -7.46
N LYS A 246 4.98 18.82 -8.35
CA LYS A 246 6.31 18.24 -8.66
C LYS A 246 7.05 17.67 -7.43
N LYS A 247 6.33 17.38 -6.34
CA LYS A 247 6.85 16.66 -5.19
C LYS A 247 6.30 15.24 -5.24
N THR A 248 7.10 14.23 -4.90
CA THR A 248 6.60 12.86 -4.70
C THR A 248 7.08 12.38 -3.34
N ASN A 249 6.18 11.78 -2.56
CA ASN A 249 6.59 11.14 -1.31
C ASN A 249 7.37 9.85 -1.65
N PRO A 250 8.64 9.72 -1.24
CA PRO A 250 9.47 8.55 -1.57
C PRO A 250 8.95 7.22 -1.02
N LEU A 251 8.05 7.27 -0.05
CA LEU A 251 7.50 6.10 0.61
C LEU A 251 6.25 5.55 -0.09
N TRP A 252 5.76 6.22 -1.15
CA TRP A 252 4.59 5.79 -1.90
C TRP A 252 4.92 4.66 -2.90
N PRO A 253 4.11 3.59 -2.97
CA PRO A 253 4.40 2.42 -3.79
C PRO A 253 4.28 2.69 -5.30
N TRP A 254 4.82 1.79 -6.12
CA TRP A 254 4.70 1.82 -7.59
C TRP A 254 3.30 1.60 -8.12
N ALA A 255 2.44 0.90 -7.37
CA ALA A 255 1.09 0.55 -7.78
C ALA A 255 0.21 1.77 -8.16
N ILE A 256 0.67 2.97 -7.80
CA ILE A 256 0.02 4.24 -8.07
C ILE A 256 0.80 4.97 -9.17
N GLY A 257 0.15 5.19 -10.32
CA GLY A 257 0.74 5.83 -11.49
C GLY A 257 2.03 5.16 -11.96
N LYS A 258 1.95 4.25 -12.94
CA LYS A 258 3.12 3.61 -13.63
C LYS A 258 4.06 4.59 -14.34
N GLU A 259 3.89 5.88 -14.12
CA GLU A 259 4.75 6.94 -14.58
C GLU A 259 6.04 6.91 -13.77
N LYS A 260 7.20 7.08 -14.44
CA LYS A 260 8.53 7.13 -13.82
C LYS A 260 8.76 8.47 -13.09
N LYS A 261 7.82 8.85 -12.22
CA LYS A 261 7.89 10.03 -11.35
C LYS A 261 8.62 9.62 -10.07
N PHE A 262 9.92 9.90 -10.05
CA PHE A 262 10.78 9.58 -8.92
C PHE A 262 10.84 10.74 -7.93
N PRO A 263 11.01 10.45 -6.63
CA PRO A 263 11.47 11.43 -5.67
C PRO A 263 12.75 12.08 -6.17
N THR A 264 12.81 13.41 -6.13
CA THR A 264 13.96 14.18 -6.58
C THR A 264 14.71 14.74 -5.40
N THR A 265 16.04 14.74 -5.49
CA THR A 265 16.93 15.42 -4.53
C THR A 265 18.12 16.05 -5.24
N GLY A 266 18.75 17.04 -4.59
CA GLY A 266 19.96 17.67 -5.10
C GLY A 266 21.12 16.70 -5.17
N PHE A 267 21.87 16.72 -6.27
CA PHE A 267 23.09 15.95 -6.41
C PHE A 267 24.32 16.80 -6.05
N GLU A 268 24.98 16.43 -4.96
CA GLU A 268 26.33 16.92 -4.61
C GLU A 268 27.23 15.70 -4.41
N SER A 269 28.31 15.60 -5.19
CA SER A 269 29.18 14.42 -5.20
C SER A 269 29.82 14.13 -3.84
N GLU A 270 30.06 15.17 -3.04
CA GLU A 270 30.61 15.09 -1.68
C GLU A 270 29.71 14.31 -0.72
N ASN A 271 28.41 14.21 -1.01
CA ASN A 271 27.46 13.44 -0.21
C ASN A 271 27.50 11.94 -0.49
N PHE A 272 28.31 11.48 -1.47
CA PHE A 272 28.35 10.09 -1.91
C PHE A 272 29.76 9.49 -1.82
N GLU A 273 29.82 8.23 -1.39
CA GLU A 273 31.05 7.43 -1.34
C GLU A 273 30.92 6.24 -2.30
N VAL A 274 31.80 6.15 -3.30
CA VAL A 274 31.79 5.02 -4.25
C VAL A 274 32.53 3.82 -3.65
N ILE A 275 31.73 2.90 -3.11
CA ILE A 275 32.21 1.70 -2.42
C ILE A 275 32.47 0.49 -3.33
N GLY A 276 32.13 0.52 -4.63
CA GLY A 276 32.28 -0.62 -5.53
C GLY A 276 31.67 -0.42 -6.92
N ASN A 277 31.66 -1.47 -7.74
CA ASN A 277 30.93 -1.51 -9.02
C ASN A 277 30.31 -2.90 -9.27
N LEU A 278 29.40 -3.00 -10.25
CA LEU A 278 28.65 -4.24 -10.57
C LEU A 278 29.52 -5.40 -11.06
N TYR A 279 30.70 -5.11 -11.61
CA TYR A 279 31.58 -6.12 -12.20
C TYR A 279 32.60 -6.66 -11.19
N GLU A 280 33.18 -5.78 -10.37
CA GLU A 280 34.24 -6.11 -9.41
C GLU A 280 33.72 -6.29 -7.97
N GLY A 281 32.48 -5.90 -7.70
CA GLY A 281 31.87 -5.91 -6.38
C GLY A 281 32.30 -4.75 -5.47
N LYS A 282 32.05 -4.88 -4.17
CA LYS A 282 32.46 -3.90 -3.15
C LYS A 282 33.99 -3.90 -3.01
N LYS A 283 34.60 -2.71 -3.02
CA LYS A 283 36.01 -2.49 -2.70
C LYS A 283 36.29 -3.09 -1.32
N LYS A 284 37.27 -3.98 -1.25
CA LYS A 284 37.75 -4.51 0.03
C LYS A 284 38.31 -3.34 0.84
N THR A 285 37.60 -2.91 1.88
CA THR A 285 38.17 -2.02 2.89
C THR A 285 39.32 -2.78 3.55
N LYS A 286 40.56 -2.33 3.32
CA LYS A 286 41.69 -2.77 4.12
C LYS A 286 41.36 -2.42 5.57
N LYS A 287 40.97 -3.42 6.38
CA LYS A 287 40.92 -3.27 7.84
C LYS A 287 42.33 -2.81 8.25
N ARG A 288 42.43 -1.57 8.71
CA ARG A 288 43.56 -1.11 9.51
C ARG A 288 43.39 -1.64 10.92
#